data_AF-X1FRK0-F1
#
_entry.id   AF-X1FRK0-F1
#
_cell.length_a   1.000
_cell.length_b   1.000
_cell.length_c   1.000
_cell.angle_alpha   90.00
_cell.angle_beta   90.00
_cell.angle_gamma   90.00
#
_symmetry.space_group_name_H-M   'P 1'
#
loop_
_entity.id
_entity.type
_entity.pdbx_description
1 polymer ?
#
loop_
_entity_poly.entity_id
_entity_poly.type
_entity_poly.pdbx_seq_one_letter_code
_entity_poly.pdbx_strand_id
1 'polypeptide(L)' 'EKIAKSLRFFPLSWITSDGIDVTNDFIRYAMPLIGESWPEIKLEKGLQRFTKFSIKFINKKLSNYIPIRFRN' A
#
# COMPACT_ATOMS: atom_id res chain seq x y z
N GLU A 1 15.64 -9.44 13.88
CA GLU A 1 14.26 -9.87 13.61
C GLU A 1 13.29 -8.80 14.13
N LYS A 2 12.55 -8.11 13.26
CA LYS A 2 11.61 -7.01 13.59
C LYS A 2 10.54 -7.04 12.47
N ILE A 3 9.23 -7.23 12.66
CA ILE A 3 8.40 -7.27 13.87
C ILE A 3 7.15 -8.11 13.56
N ALA A 4 6.91 -9.17 14.33
CA ALA A 4 5.57 -9.72 14.46
C ALA A 4 4.75 -8.72 15.31
N LYS A 5 3.79 -8.04 14.67
CA LYS A 5 2.80 -7.13 15.30
C LYS A 5 3.33 -5.75 15.78
N SER A 6 3.80 -4.89 14.88
CA SER A 6 3.91 -3.44 15.16
C SER A 6 2.68 -2.69 14.65
N LEU A 7 2.01 -1.95 15.54
CA LEU A 7 1.05 -0.92 15.15
C LEU A 7 1.81 0.34 14.73
N ARG A 8 1.29 1.07 13.74
CA ARG A 8 1.74 2.42 13.42
C ARG A 8 0.83 3.41 14.14
N PHE A 9 1.37 4.11 15.12
CA PHE A 9 0.66 5.18 15.84
C PHE A 9 0.91 6.52 15.16
N PHE A 10 -0.06 7.43 15.26
CA PHE A 10 0.12 8.83 14.93
C PHE A 10 0.64 9.55 16.20
N PRO A 11 1.88 10.04 16.22
CA PRO A 11 2.43 10.75 17.38
C PRO A 11 1.56 11.93 17.79
N LEU A 12 1.29 12.09 19.08
CA LEU A 12 0.53 13.24 19.57
C LEU A 12 1.23 14.57 19.29
N SER A 13 2.56 14.59 19.25
CA SER A 13 3.34 15.78 18.88
C SER A 13 3.16 16.22 17.43
N TRP A 14 2.53 15.39 16.60
CA TRP A 14 2.18 15.73 15.22
C TRP A 14 0.84 16.46 15.10
N ILE A 15 0.07 16.56 16.18
CA ILE A 15 -1.22 17.24 16.25
C ILE A 15 -1.04 18.58 16.97
N THR A 16 -1.65 19.65 16.47
CA THR A 16 -1.65 20.95 17.16
C THR A 16 -2.41 20.89 18.49
N SER A 17 -2.15 21.83 19.40
CA SER A 17 -2.73 21.80 20.75
C SER A 17 -4.25 21.95 20.80
N ASP A 18 -4.84 22.58 19.78
CA ASP A 18 -6.29 22.70 19.59
C ASP A 18 -6.90 21.46 18.89
N GLY A 19 -6.08 20.54 18.39
CA GLY A 19 -6.51 19.27 17.82
C GLY A 19 -7.07 19.33 16.40
N ILE A 20 -7.01 20.48 15.73
CA ILE A 20 -7.63 20.68 14.40
C ILE A 20 -6.64 20.66 13.22
N ASP A 21 -5.33 20.68 13.51
CA ASP A 21 -4.28 20.73 12.49
C ASP A 21 -3.05 19.90 12.92
N VAL A 22 -2.02 19.90 12.09
CA VAL A 22 -0.77 19.17 12.27
C VAL A 22 0.41 20.10 12.50
N THR A 23 1.42 19.62 13.23
CA THR A 23 2.63 20.40 13.51
C THR A 23 3.65 20.32 12.37
N ASN A 24 4.65 21.20 12.42
CA ASN A 24 5.79 21.15 11.49
C ASN A 24 6.54 19.81 11.52
N ASP A 25 6.48 19.07 12.63
CA ASP A 25 7.09 17.75 12.75
C ASP A 25 6.40 16.74 11.82
N PHE A 26 5.08 16.81 11.73
CA PHE A 26 4.33 16.02 10.76
C PHE A 26 4.65 16.42 9.33
N ILE A 27 4.69 17.72 9.04
CA ILE A 27 4.96 18.22 7.68
C ILE A 27 6.33 17.73 7.20
N ARG A 28 7.37 17.82 8.04
CA ARG A 28 8.71 17.30 7.71
C ARG A 28 8.72 15.79 7.47
N TYR A 29 7.87 15.04 8.17
CA TYR A 29 7.71 13.60 7.94
C TYR A 29 6.96 13.29 6.63
N ALA A 30 5.84 13.98 6.38
CA ALA A 30 4.91 13.67 5.30
C ALA A 30 5.38 14.17 3.93
N MET A 31 6.00 15.35 3.87
CA MET A 31 6.40 16.01 2.62
C MET A 31 7.23 15.11 1.68
N PRO A 32 8.31 14.43 2.13
CA PRO A 32 9.07 13.55 1.23
C PRO A 32 8.31 12.30 0.78
N LEU A 33 7.20 11.93 1.43
CA LEU A 33 6.40 10.74 1.10
C LEU A 33 5.39 10.98 -0.01
N ILE A 34 4.87 12.20 -0.13
CA ILE A 34 3.85 12.57 -1.14
C ILE A 34 4.46 13.01 -2.47
N GLY A 35 5.74 13.41 -2.47
CA GLY A 35 6.45 13.91 -3.63
C GLY A 35 6.16 15.38 -3.95
N GLU A 36 6.93 15.96 -4.86
CA GLU A 36 6.87 17.40 -5.18
C GLU A 36 6.01 17.70 -6.42
N SER A 37 5.74 16.71 -7.26
CA SER A 37 5.02 16.89 -8.52
C SER A 37 4.29 15.63 -8.95
N TRP A 38 3.36 15.81 -9.90
CA TRP A 38 2.68 14.70 -10.55
C TRP A 38 3.68 13.88 -11.36
N PRO A 39 3.63 12.54 -11.27
CA PRO A 39 4.46 11.69 -12.12
C PRO A 39 4.04 11.83 -13.59
N GLU A 40 5.01 11.72 -14.49
CA GLU A 40 4.73 11.67 -15.93
C GLU A 40 4.03 10.35 -16.28
N ILE A 41 2.76 10.43 -16.68
CA ILE A 41 1.93 9.26 -17.00
C ILE A 41 1.53 9.31 -18.47
N LYS A 42 1.71 8.19 -19.18
CA LYS A 42 1.24 8.05 -20.57
C LYS A 42 -0.29 8.10 -20.60
N LEU A 43 -0.81 8.93 -21.50
CA LEU A 43 -2.24 9.03 -21.75
C LEU A 43 -2.60 8.32 -23.07
N GLU A 44 -3.77 7.68 -23.09
CA GLU A 44 -4.41 7.12 -24.28
C GLU A 44 -5.84 7.66 -24.32
N LYS A 45 -6.18 8.45 -25.35
CA LYS A 45 -7.51 9.10 -25.49
C LYS A 45 -7.92 9.93 -24.26
N GLY A 46 -6.96 10.63 -23.65
CA GLY A 46 -7.20 11.48 -22.46
C GLY A 46 -7.27 10.72 -21.14
N LEU A 47 -7.09 9.40 -21.13
CA LEU A 47 -7.12 8.57 -19.92
C LEU A 47 -5.73 8.01 -19.62
N GLN A 48 -5.42 7.76 -18.34
CA GLN A 48 -4.17 7.10 -17.94
C GLN A 48 -4.08 5.70 -18.57
N ARG A 49 -2.97 5.43 -19.24
CA ARG A 49 -2.73 4.16 -19.94
C ARG A 49 -2.21 3.09 -18.97
N PHE A 50 -3.11 2.47 -18.23
CA PHE A 50 -2.80 1.32 -17.38
C PHE A 50 -2.40 0.08 -18.19
N THR A 51 -1.52 -0.75 -17.62
CA THR A 51 -1.12 -2.03 -18.22
C THR A 51 -2.28 -3.03 -18.15
N LYS A 52 -2.54 -3.73 -19.26
CA LYS A 52 -3.47 -4.88 -19.31
C LYS A 52 -2.66 -6.17 -19.31
N PHE A 53 -2.64 -6.88 -18.19
CA PHE A 53 -1.93 -8.15 -18.08
C PHE A 53 -2.66 -9.28 -18.80
N SER A 54 -1.94 -10.05 -19.60
CA SER A 54 -2.41 -11.34 -20.10
C SER A 54 -2.17 -12.40 -19.03
N ILE A 55 -3.17 -12.69 -18.21
CA ILE A 55 -3.07 -13.75 -17.19
C ILE A 55 -2.97 -15.10 -17.90
N LYS A 56 -1.83 -15.78 -17.74
CA LYS A 56 -1.59 -17.14 -18.26
C LYS A 56 -1.42 -18.08 -17.09
N PHE A 57 -2.38 -18.97 -16.91
CA PHE A 57 -2.31 -20.00 -15.87
C PHE A 57 -1.41 -21.14 -16.34
N ILE A 58 -0.55 -21.62 -15.45
CA ILE A 58 0.19 -22.87 -15.66
C ILE A 58 -0.68 -24.06 -15.26
N ASN A 59 -0.40 -25.22 -15.85
CA ASN A 59 -1.04 -26.46 -15.42
C ASN A 59 -0.66 -26.80 -13.97
N LYS A 60 -1.66 -27.18 -13.17
CA LYS A 60 -1.46 -27.70 -11.82
C LYS A 60 -0.64 -28.98 -11.90
N LYS A 61 0.40 -29.10 -11.07
CA LYS A 61 1.23 -30.31 -10.96
C LYS A 61 0.75 -31.28 -9.87
N LEU A 62 0.06 -30.75 -8.86
CA LEU A 62 -0.39 -31.50 -7.69
C LEU A 62 -1.91 -31.62 -7.69
N SER A 63 -2.39 -32.59 -6.93
CA SER A 63 -3.81 -32.72 -6.61
C SER A 63 -4.34 -31.49 -5.89
N ASN A 64 -5.67 -31.34 -5.89
CA ASN A 64 -6.31 -30.28 -5.15
C ASN A 64 -6.00 -30.41 -3.65
N TYR A 65 -5.76 -29.27 -3.01
CA TYR A 65 -5.55 -29.21 -1.56
C TYR A 65 -6.82 -29.68 -0.84
N ILE A 66 -6.67 -30.67 0.03
CA ILE A 66 -7.71 -31.11 0.96
C ILE A 66 -7.31 -30.59 2.35
N PRO A 67 -8.12 -29.77 3.03
CA PRO A 67 -7.82 -29.35 4.39
C PRO A 67 -7.76 -30.55 5.33
N ILE A 68 -6.90 -30.48 6.35
CA ILE A 68 -6.56 -31.63 7.20
C ILE A 68 -7.78 -32.34 7.82
N ARG A 69 -8.82 -31.59 8.19
CA ARG A 69 -10.06 -32.14 8.77
C ARG A 69 -10.95 -32.89 7.79
N PHE A 70 -10.66 -32.81 6.49
CA PHE A 70 -11.39 -33.49 5.41
C PHE A 70 -10.53 -34.51 4.67
N ARG A 71 -9.32 -34.79 5.17
CA ARG A 71 -8.51 -35.91 4.68
C ARG A 71 -9.01 -37.18 5.35
N ASN A 72 -9.17 -38.25 4.58
CA ASN A 72 -9.46 -39.59 5.11
C ASN A 72 -8.29 -40.10 5.95
#